data_AF-A0A5D3WFT2-F1
#
_entry.id   AF-A0A5D3WFT2-F1
#
_cell.length_a   1.000
_cell.length_b   1.000
_cell.length_c   1.000
_cell.angle_alpha   90.00
_cell.angle_beta   90.00
_cell.angle_gamma   90.00
#
_symmetry.space_group_name_H-M   'P 1'
#
loop_
_entity.id
_entity.type
_entity.pdbx_description
1 polymer ?
#
loop_
_entity_poly.entity_id
_entity_poly.type
_entity_poly.pdbx_seq_one_letter_code
_entity_poly.pdbx_strand_id
1 'polypeptide(L)'
;MPTRPIMFVLTVLLLLLPAQVPAQDTQSEDIEAARSEMLKRWNVDGLVKPADVESKAKALLSRPLSEQADEELEDLAQQANAAANFVGFILEGYQQYYRDNYRYDFVQEKVAPFHDAYVVLSNRLKSYRNQAYFNLGKKAAERGDEITAFFFFRDAYRLSAFTDDEGDHKGMRYRAEIEMKKLLGLDGMGTFVYWR
;
A
#
# COMPACT_ATOMS: atom_id res chain seq x y z
N MET A 1 24.99 -80.28 33.26
CA MET A 1 26.26 -79.64 32.87
C MET A 1 26.42 -79.73 31.34
N PRO A 2 27.10 -78.77 30.71
CA PRO A 2 26.72 -78.04 29.48
C PRO A 2 26.96 -78.86 28.20
N THR A 3 26.42 -78.55 27.01
CA THR A 3 26.71 -77.36 26.18
C THR A 3 25.64 -77.19 25.09
N ARG A 4 25.18 -75.95 24.87
CA ARG A 4 24.40 -75.57 23.67
C ARG A 4 25.37 -74.91 22.67
N PRO A 5 25.30 -75.23 21.37
CA PRO A 5 26.07 -74.51 20.36
C PRO A 5 25.37 -73.19 20.02
N ILE A 6 26.15 -72.12 20.02
CA ILE A 6 25.75 -70.78 19.57
C ILE A 6 25.84 -70.78 18.04
N MET A 7 24.71 -70.73 17.35
CA MET A 7 24.66 -70.37 15.93
C MET A 7 24.62 -68.85 15.83
N PHE A 8 25.71 -68.25 15.34
CA PHE A 8 25.72 -66.86 14.87
C PHE A 8 25.09 -66.84 13.48
N VAL A 9 23.86 -66.31 13.37
CA VAL A 9 23.28 -65.90 12.09
C VAL A 9 23.66 -64.43 11.90
N LEU A 10 24.60 -64.18 10.98
CA LEU A 10 24.96 -62.84 10.54
C LEU A 10 23.90 -62.36 9.54
N THR A 11 22.85 -61.70 10.03
CA THR A 11 21.87 -61.04 9.17
C THR A 11 22.39 -59.64 8.82
N VAL A 12 22.85 -59.49 7.58
CA VAL A 12 23.10 -58.18 6.95
C VAL A 12 21.74 -57.51 6.72
N LEU A 13 21.41 -56.51 7.53
CA LEU A 13 20.26 -55.63 7.28
C LEU A 13 20.79 -54.30 6.71
N LEU A 14 20.81 -54.21 5.37
CA LEU A 14 21.05 -52.96 4.66
C LEU A 14 19.85 -52.04 4.93
N LEU A 15 19.99 -51.12 5.88
CA LEU A 15 19.03 -50.06 6.11
C LEU A 15 19.08 -49.09 4.91
N LEU A 16 18.08 -49.20 4.03
CA LEU A 16 17.68 -48.13 3.12
C LEU A 16 17.26 -46.92 3.96
N LEU A 17 18.22 -46.04 4.25
CA LEU A 17 17.94 -44.71 4.74
C LEU A 17 17.19 -43.95 3.63
N PRO A 18 16.01 -43.36 3.89
CA PRO A 18 15.45 -42.39 2.96
C PRO A 18 16.44 -41.24 2.86
N ALA A 19 16.93 -40.95 1.66
CA ALA A 19 17.66 -39.73 1.38
C ALA A 19 16.78 -38.57 1.87
N GLN A 20 17.24 -37.87 2.91
CA GLN A 20 16.64 -36.61 3.32
C GLN A 20 16.92 -35.62 2.20
N VAL A 21 15.96 -35.48 1.28
CA VAL A 21 15.94 -34.34 0.36
C VAL A 21 15.73 -33.10 1.22
N PRO A 22 16.65 -32.12 1.20
CA PRO A 22 16.51 -30.92 2.02
C PRO A 22 15.28 -30.15 1.54
N ALA A 23 14.27 -30.02 2.40
CA ALA A 23 13.04 -29.28 2.16
C ALA A 23 13.22 -27.74 2.21
N GLN A 24 14.44 -27.23 1.98
CA GLN A 24 14.80 -25.83 2.20
C GLN A 24 14.76 -24.94 0.94
N ASP A 25 14.74 -25.53 -0.26
CA ASP A 25 14.89 -24.73 -1.50
C ASP A 25 13.56 -24.19 -2.07
N THR A 26 12.41 -24.79 -1.77
CA THR A 26 11.12 -24.36 -2.34
C THR A 26 10.53 -23.13 -1.66
N GLN A 27 10.81 -22.92 -0.36
CA GLN A 27 10.35 -21.72 0.35
C GLN A 27 11.24 -20.50 0.12
N SER A 28 12.53 -20.69 -0.16
CA SER A 28 13.47 -19.60 -0.40
C SER A 28 13.29 -18.97 -1.79
N GLU A 29 13.03 -19.79 -2.82
CA GLU A 29 12.75 -19.32 -4.18
C GLU A 29 11.48 -18.45 -4.25
N ASP A 30 10.46 -18.82 -3.47
CA ASP A 30 9.18 -18.10 -3.39
C ASP A 30 9.33 -16.71 -2.70
N ILE A 31 10.20 -16.62 -1.68
CA ILE A 31 10.50 -15.35 -0.99
C ILE A 31 11.27 -14.38 -1.90
N GLU A 32 12.26 -14.87 -2.65
CA GLU A 32 13.04 -14.03 -3.56
C GLU A 32 12.23 -13.56 -4.77
N ALA A 33 11.31 -14.39 -5.27
CA ALA A 33 10.34 -14.01 -6.30
C ALA A 33 9.38 -12.91 -5.79
N ALA A 34 8.82 -13.10 -4.59
CA ALA A 34 7.95 -12.10 -3.96
C ALA A 34 8.68 -10.77 -3.72
N ARG A 35 9.93 -10.82 -3.24
CA ARG A 35 10.77 -9.62 -3.05
C ARG A 35 11.03 -8.91 -4.37
N SER A 36 11.43 -9.66 -5.40
CA SER A 36 11.65 -9.12 -6.75
C SER A 36 10.39 -8.48 -7.33
N GLU A 37 9.22 -9.08 -7.11
CA GLU A 37 7.94 -8.50 -7.55
C GLU A 37 7.61 -7.22 -6.79
N MET A 38 7.82 -7.17 -5.47
CA MET A 38 7.61 -5.97 -4.67
C MET A 38 8.53 -4.82 -5.09
N LEU A 39 9.81 -5.11 -5.34
CA LEU A 39 10.78 -4.12 -5.82
C LEU A 39 10.37 -3.56 -7.20
N LYS A 40 9.94 -4.42 -8.12
CA LYS A 40 9.41 -3.99 -9.43
C LYS A 40 8.13 -3.16 -9.29
N ARG A 41 7.21 -3.58 -8.42
CA ARG A 41 5.90 -2.95 -8.23
C ARG A 41 6.02 -1.56 -7.61
N TRP A 42 6.97 -1.36 -6.69
CA TRP A 42 7.12 -0.10 -5.97
C TRP A 42 7.95 0.92 -6.73
N ASN A 43 8.83 0.49 -7.64
CA ASN A 43 9.54 1.32 -8.62
C ASN A 43 10.08 2.63 -8.00
N VAL A 44 10.85 2.52 -6.91
CA VAL A 44 11.48 3.64 -6.22
C VAL A 44 12.96 3.41 -6.01
N ASP A 45 13.74 4.48 -6.13
CA ASP A 45 15.18 4.48 -5.86
C ASP A 45 15.42 4.51 -4.35
N GLY A 46 15.32 3.31 -3.75
CA GLY A 46 15.60 3.09 -2.33
C GLY A 46 14.40 3.29 -1.41
N LEU A 47 14.69 3.38 -0.11
CA LEU A 47 13.66 3.42 0.93
C LEU A 47 13.11 4.85 1.07
N VAL A 48 11.83 5.02 0.74
CA VAL A 48 11.13 6.30 0.88
C VAL A 48 10.65 6.46 2.32
N LYS A 49 11.17 7.47 3.02
CA LYS A 49 10.80 7.76 4.41
C LYS A 49 9.51 8.59 4.49
N PRO A 50 8.49 8.15 5.24
CA PRO A 50 7.24 8.91 5.38
C PRO A 50 7.42 10.37 5.82
N ALA A 51 8.32 10.64 6.78
CA ALA A 51 8.54 11.99 7.30
C ALA A 51 9.07 12.97 6.23
N ASP A 52 9.95 12.49 5.34
CA ASP A 52 10.50 13.30 4.25
C ASP A 52 9.40 13.64 3.24
N VAL A 53 8.54 12.65 2.91
CA VAL A 53 7.37 12.85 2.05
C VAL A 53 6.38 13.84 2.67
N GLU A 54 6.10 13.75 3.97
CA GLU A 54 5.23 14.72 4.66
C GLU A 54 5.78 16.14 4.57
N SER A 55 7.07 16.31 4.83
CA SER A 55 7.74 17.62 4.76
C SER A 55 7.63 18.20 3.36
N LYS A 56 7.96 17.39 2.34
CA LYS A 56 7.84 17.77 0.93
C LYS A 56 6.41 18.11 0.54
N ALA A 57 5.44 17.27 0.92
CA ALA A 57 4.03 17.48 0.63
C ALA A 57 3.53 18.81 1.22
N LYS A 58 3.88 19.10 2.48
CA LYS A 58 3.51 20.37 3.14
C LYS A 58 4.12 21.57 2.41
N ALA A 59 5.38 21.50 2.02
CA ALA A 59 6.08 22.58 1.34
C ALA A 59 5.59 22.83 -0.09
N LEU A 60 5.24 21.77 -0.83
CA LEU A 60 4.76 21.86 -2.21
C LEU A 60 3.27 22.25 -2.28
N LEU A 61 2.41 21.52 -1.56
CA LEU A 61 0.96 21.67 -1.67
C LEU A 61 0.41 22.92 -0.99
N SER A 62 1.22 23.62 -0.17
CA SER A 62 0.86 24.93 0.38
C SER A 62 1.04 26.08 -0.61
N ARG A 63 1.75 25.86 -1.72
CA ARG A 63 1.97 26.88 -2.77
C ARG A 63 0.72 27.02 -3.64
N PRO A 64 0.50 28.17 -4.30
CA PRO A 64 -0.51 28.29 -5.36
C PRO A 64 -0.30 27.24 -6.46
N LEU A 65 -1.39 26.75 -7.08
CA LEU A 65 -1.32 25.70 -8.11
C LEU A 65 -0.41 26.07 -9.30
N SER A 66 -0.38 27.35 -9.67
CA SER A 66 0.50 27.88 -10.71
C SER A 66 1.99 27.69 -10.42
N GLU A 67 2.38 27.63 -9.14
CA GLU A 67 3.77 27.52 -8.67
C GLU A 67 4.20 26.08 -8.36
N GLN A 68 3.28 25.09 -8.44
CA GLN A 68 3.60 23.69 -8.20
C GLN A 68 4.05 23.04 -9.53
N ALA A 69 5.35 22.78 -9.73
CA ALA A 69 5.80 22.21 -10.99
C ALA A 69 5.23 20.80 -11.23
N ASP A 70 4.93 20.46 -12.49
CA ASP A 70 4.34 19.15 -12.85
C ASP A 70 5.25 18.00 -12.38
N GLU A 71 6.57 18.12 -12.61
CA GLU A 71 7.57 17.14 -12.16
C GLU A 71 7.60 16.98 -10.63
N GLU A 72 7.46 18.08 -9.86
CA GLU A 72 7.41 18.02 -8.39
C GLU A 72 6.15 17.28 -7.90
N LEU A 73 5.02 17.45 -8.61
CA LEU A 73 3.75 16.77 -8.30
C LEU A 73 3.79 15.29 -8.64
N GLU A 74 4.35 14.93 -9.80
CA GLU A 74 4.53 13.52 -10.19
C GLU A 74 5.43 12.78 -9.20
N ASP A 75 6.57 13.39 -8.87
CA ASP A 75 7.51 12.83 -7.90
C ASP A 75 6.89 12.74 -6.49
N LEU A 76 6.11 13.76 -6.07
CA LEU A 76 5.34 13.65 -4.82
C LEU A 76 4.33 12.49 -4.86
N ALA A 77 3.59 12.32 -5.96
CA ALA A 77 2.61 11.25 -6.09
C ALA A 77 3.28 9.86 -6.00
N GLN A 78 4.41 9.67 -6.69
CA GLN A 78 5.18 8.43 -6.66
C GLN A 78 5.73 8.14 -5.26
N GLN A 79 6.41 9.10 -4.64
CA GLN A 79 6.99 8.91 -3.31
C GLN A 79 5.92 8.69 -2.24
N ALA A 80 4.82 9.45 -2.28
CA ALA A 80 3.71 9.26 -1.35
C ALA A 80 3.01 7.91 -1.51
N ASN A 81 2.88 7.41 -2.75
CA ASN A 81 2.37 6.06 -2.98
C ASN A 81 3.31 4.99 -2.41
N ALA A 82 4.61 5.11 -2.65
CA ALA A 82 5.59 4.16 -2.14
C ALA A 82 5.63 4.16 -0.61
N ALA A 83 5.70 5.34 0.02
CA ALA A 83 5.65 5.48 1.47
C ALA A 83 4.36 4.89 2.07
N ALA A 84 3.20 5.14 1.44
CA ALA A 84 1.93 4.56 1.88
C ALA A 84 1.92 3.03 1.80
N ASN A 85 2.57 2.45 0.79
CA ASN A 85 2.70 0.99 0.65
C ASN A 85 3.65 0.40 1.71
N PHE A 86 4.80 1.03 1.97
CA PHE A 86 5.71 0.59 3.04
C PHE A 86 5.02 0.62 4.42
N VAL A 87 4.29 1.70 4.72
CA VAL A 87 3.50 1.82 5.95
C VAL A 87 2.37 0.79 5.97
N GLY A 88 1.69 0.59 4.84
CA GLY A 88 0.62 -0.38 4.67
C GLY A 88 1.07 -1.81 4.97
N PHE A 89 2.26 -2.20 4.52
CA PHE A 89 2.83 -3.51 4.80
C PHE A 89 3.01 -3.77 6.31
N ILE A 90 3.46 -2.77 7.06
CA ILE A 90 3.56 -2.85 8.53
C ILE A 90 2.15 -2.93 9.14
N LEU A 91 1.24 -2.07 8.67
CA LEU A 91 -0.14 -2.00 9.14
C LEU A 91 -0.88 -3.32 8.96
N GLU A 92 -0.70 -4.03 7.84
CA GLU A 92 -1.33 -5.33 7.58
C GLU A 92 -1.03 -6.34 8.70
N GLY A 93 0.20 -6.35 9.22
CA GLY A 93 0.58 -7.18 10.37
C GLY A 93 -0.19 -6.82 11.64
N TYR A 94 -0.32 -5.52 11.94
CA TYR A 94 -1.13 -5.05 13.07
C TYR A 94 -2.61 -5.32 12.88
N GLN A 95 -3.14 -5.11 11.67
CA GLN A 95 -4.56 -5.17 11.37
C GLN A 95 -5.10 -6.59 11.53
N GLN A 96 -4.33 -7.61 11.11
CA GLN A 96 -4.71 -9.01 11.34
C GLN A 96 -4.80 -9.32 12.83
N TYR A 97 -3.76 -8.98 13.61
CA TYR A 97 -3.75 -9.23 15.06
C TYR A 97 -4.87 -8.45 15.77
N TYR A 98 -5.04 -7.17 15.42
CA TYR A 98 -6.04 -6.28 15.97
C TYR A 98 -7.45 -6.83 15.73
N ARG A 99 -7.81 -7.17 14.49
CA ARG A 99 -9.14 -7.69 14.14
C ARG A 99 -9.47 -8.98 14.88
N ASP A 100 -8.50 -9.90 14.96
CA ASP A 100 -8.74 -11.23 15.53
C ASP A 100 -8.83 -11.18 17.07
N ASN A 101 -8.23 -10.17 17.70
CA ASN A 101 -8.08 -10.08 19.15
C ASN A 101 -8.75 -8.85 19.78
N TYR A 102 -9.49 -8.05 19.00
CA TYR A 102 -10.07 -6.77 19.45
C TYR A 102 -10.94 -6.87 20.71
N ARG A 103 -11.53 -8.05 20.96
CA ARG A 103 -12.34 -8.34 22.15
C ARG A 103 -11.59 -8.24 23.48
N TYR A 104 -10.26 -8.21 23.48
CA TYR A 104 -9.46 -8.14 24.71
C TYR A 104 -9.06 -6.70 25.02
N ASP A 105 -9.26 -6.26 26.26
CA ASP A 105 -8.98 -4.88 26.69
C ASP A 105 -7.53 -4.45 26.43
N PHE A 106 -6.57 -5.36 26.64
CA PHE A 106 -5.16 -5.03 26.38
C PHE A 106 -4.88 -4.71 24.89
N VAL A 107 -5.67 -5.26 23.96
CA VAL A 107 -5.54 -4.94 22.52
C VAL A 107 -6.07 -3.55 22.27
N GLN A 108 -7.22 -3.21 22.86
CA GLN A 108 -7.81 -1.87 22.74
C GLN A 108 -6.90 -0.79 23.36
N GLU A 109 -6.31 -1.07 24.52
CA GLU A 109 -5.50 -0.09 25.26
C GLU A 109 -4.05 0.00 24.75
N LYS A 110 -3.44 -1.13 24.36
CA LYS A 110 -2.00 -1.19 24.07
C LYS A 110 -1.65 -1.41 22.61
N VAL A 111 -2.55 -1.95 21.80
CA VAL A 111 -2.30 -2.23 20.37
C VAL A 111 -3.01 -1.22 19.48
N ALA A 112 -4.27 -0.89 19.79
CA ALA A 112 -5.07 0.06 19.00
C ALA A 112 -4.35 1.40 18.77
N PRO A 113 -3.72 2.04 19.78
CA PRO A 113 -3.07 3.33 19.54
C PRO A 113 -1.95 3.28 18.49
N PHE A 114 -1.20 2.16 18.42
CA PHE A 114 -0.16 1.99 17.41
C PHE A 114 -0.74 1.65 16.04
N HIS A 115 -1.71 0.74 15.99
CA HIS A 115 -2.46 0.43 14.77
C HIS A 115 -3.05 1.71 14.16
N ASP A 116 -3.74 2.50 14.96
CA ASP A 116 -4.43 3.72 14.52
C ASP A 116 -3.43 4.78 14.05
N ALA A 117 -2.26 4.90 14.70
CA ALA A 117 -1.20 5.77 14.22
C ALA A 117 -0.70 5.38 12.82
N TYR A 118 -0.56 4.08 12.53
CA TYR A 118 -0.22 3.61 11.19
C TYR A 118 -1.35 3.83 10.18
N VAL A 119 -2.61 3.64 10.58
CA VAL A 119 -3.79 3.94 9.72
C VAL A 119 -3.79 5.41 9.32
N VAL A 120 -3.68 6.31 10.30
CA VAL A 120 -3.65 7.77 10.07
C VAL A 120 -2.50 8.14 9.15
N LEU A 121 -1.28 7.66 9.43
CA LEU A 121 -0.12 7.95 8.58
C LEU A 121 -0.32 7.44 7.15
N SER A 122 -0.81 6.20 6.98
CA SER A 122 -1.05 5.61 5.65
C SER A 122 -2.08 6.42 4.86
N ASN A 123 -3.19 6.82 5.48
CA ASN A 123 -4.25 7.59 4.83
C ASN A 123 -3.78 9.01 4.47
N ARG A 124 -3.01 9.65 5.35
CA ARG A 124 -2.42 10.96 5.07
C ARG A 124 -1.45 10.92 3.88
N LEU A 125 -0.59 9.90 3.78
CA LEU A 125 0.30 9.71 2.62
C LEU A 125 -0.49 9.49 1.33
N LYS A 126 -1.51 8.62 1.37
CA LYS A 126 -2.42 8.42 0.22
C LYS A 126 -3.14 9.74 -0.16
N SER A 127 -3.46 10.59 0.81
CA SER A 127 -4.08 11.89 0.57
C SER A 127 -3.16 12.83 -0.20
N TYR A 128 -1.86 12.88 0.14
CA TYR A 128 -0.89 13.66 -0.63
C TYR A 128 -0.76 13.18 -2.07
N ARG A 129 -0.69 11.85 -2.29
CA ARG A 129 -0.71 11.26 -3.64
C ARG A 129 -1.95 11.70 -4.43
N ASN A 130 -3.13 11.54 -3.84
CA ASN A 130 -4.37 11.84 -4.55
C ASN A 130 -4.53 13.35 -4.83
N GLN A 131 -4.08 14.21 -3.92
CA GLN A 131 -4.05 15.65 -4.13
C GLN A 131 -3.06 16.05 -5.23
N ALA A 132 -1.90 15.40 -5.32
CA ALA A 132 -0.94 15.63 -6.40
C ALA A 132 -1.54 15.27 -7.77
N TYR A 133 -2.19 14.11 -7.90
CA TYR A 133 -2.91 13.75 -9.14
C TYR A 133 -4.04 14.73 -9.46
N PHE A 134 -4.80 15.17 -8.46
CA PHE A 134 -5.84 16.17 -8.67
C PHE A 134 -5.27 17.49 -9.21
N ASN A 135 -4.16 17.96 -8.65
CA ASN A 135 -3.49 19.19 -9.08
C ASN A 135 -2.91 19.04 -10.50
N LEU A 136 -2.29 17.90 -10.82
CA LEU A 136 -1.86 17.57 -12.20
C LEU A 136 -3.03 17.62 -13.18
N GLY A 137 -4.19 17.06 -12.80
CA GLY A 137 -5.41 17.12 -13.60
C GLY A 137 -5.89 18.55 -13.85
N LYS A 138 -5.88 19.41 -12.81
CA LYS A 138 -6.24 20.83 -12.95
C LYS A 138 -5.31 21.56 -13.93
N LYS A 139 -4.00 21.34 -13.80
CA LYS A 139 -3.01 21.97 -14.69
C LYS A 139 -3.12 21.48 -16.14
N ALA A 140 -3.36 20.19 -16.35
CA ALA A 140 -3.60 19.63 -17.68
C ALA A 140 -4.86 20.22 -18.33
N ALA A 141 -5.95 20.36 -17.55
CA ALA A 141 -7.19 20.97 -18.03
C ALA A 141 -7.00 22.46 -18.39
N GLU A 142 -6.25 23.22 -17.59
CA GLU A 142 -5.92 24.63 -17.88
C GLU A 142 -5.13 24.81 -19.19
N ARG A 143 -4.34 23.79 -19.58
CA ARG A 143 -3.62 23.76 -20.86
C ARG A 143 -4.45 23.25 -22.03
N GLY A 144 -5.69 22.82 -21.80
CA GLY A 144 -6.55 22.22 -22.82
C GLY A 144 -6.22 20.74 -23.15
N ASP A 145 -5.40 20.07 -22.34
CA ASP A 145 -5.13 18.65 -22.48
C ASP A 145 -6.17 17.82 -21.70
N GLU A 146 -7.38 17.76 -22.25
CA GLU A 146 -8.54 17.15 -21.60
C GLU A 146 -8.37 15.66 -21.32
N ILE A 147 -7.69 14.93 -22.21
CA ILE A 147 -7.48 13.48 -22.03
C ILE A 147 -6.54 13.23 -20.86
N THR A 148 -5.39 13.90 -20.83
CA THR A 148 -4.45 13.77 -19.71
C THR A 148 -5.09 14.22 -18.40
N ALA A 149 -5.83 15.34 -18.42
CA ALA A 149 -6.58 15.80 -17.26
C ALA A 149 -7.57 14.76 -16.73
N PHE A 150 -8.35 14.14 -17.64
CA PHE A 150 -9.31 13.11 -17.29
C PHE A 150 -8.64 11.92 -16.59
N PHE A 151 -7.51 11.43 -17.10
CA PHE A 151 -6.82 10.30 -16.48
C PHE A 151 -6.22 10.65 -15.10
N PHE A 152 -5.69 11.86 -14.93
CA PHE A 152 -5.24 12.33 -13.62
C PHE A 152 -6.38 12.45 -12.61
N PHE A 153 -7.52 13.02 -13.00
CA PHE A 153 -8.71 13.03 -12.14
C PHE A 153 -9.22 11.62 -11.86
N ARG A 154 -9.22 10.72 -12.84
CA ARG A 154 -9.59 9.31 -12.64
C ARG A 154 -8.68 8.64 -11.61
N ASP A 155 -7.39 8.92 -11.64
CA ASP A 155 -6.45 8.40 -10.66
C ASP A 155 -6.73 8.95 -9.26
N ALA A 156 -6.93 10.27 -9.11
CA ALA A 156 -7.37 10.87 -7.85
C ALA A 156 -8.71 10.27 -7.34
N TYR A 157 -9.65 10.00 -8.25
CA TYR A 157 -10.95 9.40 -7.95
C TYR A 157 -10.82 7.95 -7.44
N ARG A 158 -10.23 7.06 -8.24
CA ARG A 158 -10.20 5.62 -7.96
C ARG A 158 -9.36 5.28 -6.72
N LEU A 159 -8.35 6.10 -6.45
CA LEU A 159 -7.42 5.94 -5.35
C LEU A 159 -7.88 6.61 -4.05
N SER A 160 -9.00 7.32 -4.08
CA SER A 160 -9.62 7.95 -2.91
C SER A 160 -10.75 7.09 -2.36
N ALA A 161 -10.82 7.00 -1.04
CA ALA A 161 -11.94 6.38 -0.34
C ALA A 161 -13.22 7.23 -0.49
N PHE A 162 -14.37 6.59 -0.25
CA PHE A 162 -15.63 7.30 -0.04
C PHE A 162 -15.61 7.87 1.38
N THR A 163 -15.25 9.15 1.50
CA THR A 163 -15.20 9.92 2.77
C THR A 163 -15.87 11.27 2.54
N ASP A 164 -16.46 11.84 3.59
CA ASP A 164 -17.10 13.15 3.58
C ASP A 164 -16.07 14.30 3.63
N ASP A 165 -16.52 15.51 3.97
CA ASP A 165 -15.67 16.71 4.07
C ASP A 165 -14.82 16.73 5.37
N GLU A 166 -14.75 15.64 6.13
CA GLU A 166 -13.93 15.50 7.35
C GLU A 166 -12.89 14.36 7.24
N GLY A 167 -11.74 14.51 7.92
CA GLY A 167 -10.65 13.52 7.90
C GLY A 167 -9.63 13.64 6.75
N ASP A 168 -8.68 12.70 6.70
CA ASP A 168 -7.73 12.55 5.58
C ASP A 168 -8.51 12.06 4.34
N HIS A 169 -8.31 12.69 3.18
CA HIS A 169 -9.02 12.50 1.90
C HIS A 169 -10.25 13.38 1.60
N LYS A 170 -10.64 14.34 2.48
CA LYS A 170 -11.85 15.20 2.37
C LYS A 170 -12.45 15.34 0.97
N GLY A 171 -13.50 14.59 0.66
CA GLY A 171 -14.22 14.68 -0.61
C GLY A 171 -13.35 14.60 -1.89
N MET A 172 -12.11 14.08 -1.85
CA MET A 172 -11.20 14.08 -3.00
C MET A 172 -11.78 13.28 -4.16
N ARG A 173 -12.37 12.14 -3.84
CA ARG A 173 -13.11 11.32 -4.81
C ARG A 173 -14.20 12.13 -5.51
N TYR A 174 -15.03 12.80 -4.71
CA TYR A 174 -16.13 13.63 -5.19
C TYR A 174 -15.65 14.80 -6.07
N ARG A 175 -14.61 15.52 -5.61
CA ARG A 175 -14.00 16.63 -6.35
C ARG A 175 -13.46 16.16 -7.70
N ALA A 176 -12.76 15.03 -7.73
CA ALA A 176 -12.26 14.45 -8.97
C ALA A 176 -13.37 14.00 -9.92
N GLU A 177 -14.48 13.43 -9.40
CA GLU A 177 -15.65 13.07 -10.21
C GLU A 177 -16.29 14.30 -10.87
N ILE A 178 -16.44 15.40 -10.14
CA ILE A 178 -16.97 16.65 -10.69
C ILE A 178 -16.09 17.13 -11.87
N GLU A 179 -14.77 17.15 -11.70
CA GLU A 179 -13.88 17.61 -12.77
C GLU A 179 -13.92 16.66 -13.98
N MET A 180 -14.01 15.34 -13.77
CA MET A 180 -14.23 14.38 -14.88
C MET A 180 -15.56 14.63 -15.60
N LYS A 181 -16.65 14.91 -14.87
CA LYS A 181 -17.95 15.20 -15.47
C LYS A 181 -17.93 16.47 -16.30
N LYS A 182 -17.25 17.53 -15.82
CA LYS A 182 -17.06 18.78 -16.58
C LYS A 182 -16.37 18.52 -17.92
N LEU A 183 -15.28 17.75 -17.92
CA LEU A 183 -14.56 17.40 -19.16
C LEU A 183 -15.41 16.60 -20.14
N LEU A 184 -16.39 15.84 -19.65
CA LEU A 184 -17.29 15.02 -20.48
C LEU A 184 -18.61 15.73 -20.84
N GLY A 185 -18.86 16.94 -20.35
CA GLY A 185 -20.15 17.64 -20.51
C GLY A 185 -21.32 16.97 -19.78
N LEU A 186 -21.04 16.33 -18.63
CA LEU A 186 -22.00 15.55 -17.83
C LEU A 186 -22.44 16.28 -16.55
N ASP A 187 -22.36 17.61 -16.50
CA ASP A 187 -22.62 18.42 -15.29
C ASP A 187 -24.03 18.25 -14.71
N GLY A 188 -24.99 17.83 -15.54
CA GLY A 188 -26.38 17.54 -15.11
C GLY A 188 -26.56 16.19 -14.41
N MET A 189 -25.54 15.32 -14.40
CA MET A 189 -25.62 14.02 -13.72
C MET A 189 -25.27 14.15 -12.25
N GLY A 190 -26.18 13.69 -11.38
CA GLY A 190 -25.97 13.67 -9.94
C GLY A 190 -24.69 12.94 -9.53
N THR A 191 -24.10 13.34 -8.41
CA THR A 191 -22.92 12.71 -7.83
C THR A 191 -23.29 12.06 -6.51
N PHE A 192 -22.78 10.86 -6.26
CA PHE A 192 -23.05 10.14 -5.01
C PHE A 192 -21.98 10.44 -3.95
N VAL A 193 -22.42 10.87 -2.77
CA VAL A 193 -21.59 11.02 -1.57
C VAL A 193 -22.14 10.06 -0.51
N TYR A 194 -21.36 9.08 -0.07
CA TYR A 194 -21.80 8.07 0.91
C TYR A 194 -21.55 8.54 2.36
N TRP A 195 -22.58 8.35 3.18
CA TRP A 195 -22.75 8.30 4.65
C TRP A 195 -22.10 9.37 5.56
N ARG A 196 -23.01 10.03 6.31
CA ARG A 196 -22.78 10.53 7.67
C ARG A 196 -22.78 9.38 8.67
#